data_AF-A0A970M2I5-F1
#
_entry.id   AF-A0A970M2I5-F1
#
_cell.length_a   1.000
_cell.length_b   1.000
_cell.length_c   1.000
_cell.angle_alpha   90.00
_cell.angle_beta   90.00
_cell.angle_gamma   90.00
#
_symmetry.space_group_name_H-M   'P 1'
#
loop_
_entity.id
_entity.type
_entity.pdbx_description
1 polymer ?
#
loop_
_entity_poly.entity_id
_entity_poly.type
_entity_poly.pdbx_seq_one_letter_code
_entity_poly.pdbx_strand_id
1 'polypeptide(L)'
;MLEKLGNYEWVESRKDSFGTYYFDQNFLILDQKRVSVSIKTVFTEKGKKERLNFMNISPLELTRLADLLDYEINIFILECDQHMFTHPEFAGYDKDGNILYHMSNNFYPIERGSILEDILDKVQGERDKTKKDKQHLN
;
A
#
# COMPACT_ATOMS: atom_id res chain seq x y z
N MET A 1 -0.74 -23.16 -4.76
CA MET A 1 -0.79 -23.11 -3.29
C MET A 1 -0.44 -21.68 -2.91
N LEU A 2 -1.36 -20.94 -2.28
CA LEU A 2 -1.12 -19.55 -1.83
C LEU A 2 -0.34 -19.62 -0.52
N GLU A 3 0.95 -19.33 -0.54
CA GLU A 3 1.77 -19.26 0.68
C GLU A 3 1.66 -17.85 1.27
N LYS A 4 1.01 -17.72 2.44
CA LYS A 4 1.17 -16.54 3.29
C LYS A 4 2.61 -16.55 3.80
N LEU A 5 3.38 -15.53 3.47
CA LEU A 5 4.79 -15.42 3.87
C LEU A 5 5.02 -15.12 5.38
N GLY A 6 4.01 -15.31 6.24
CA GLY A 6 4.12 -15.07 7.69
C GLY A 6 3.27 -13.90 8.18
N ASN A 7 3.31 -13.64 9.48
CA ASN A 7 2.77 -12.43 10.09
C ASN A 7 3.88 -11.37 10.10
N TYR A 8 3.67 -10.25 9.41
CA TYR A 8 4.59 -9.14 9.41
C TYR A 8 4.01 -7.99 10.25
N GLU A 9 4.86 -7.30 11.02
CA GLU A 9 4.48 -6.11 11.79
C GLU A 9 4.51 -4.84 10.90
N TRP A 10 3.81 -3.76 11.29
CA TRP A 10 3.73 -2.52 10.47
C TRP A 10 5.07 -1.83 10.56
N VAL A 11 5.79 -1.81 9.43
CA VAL A 11 7.08 -1.13 9.35
C VAL A 11 6.85 0.27 8.80
N GLU A 12 7.23 1.28 9.57
CA GLU A 12 7.27 2.67 9.10
C GLU A 12 8.30 2.79 7.98
N SER A 13 7.85 3.15 6.77
CA SER A 13 8.70 3.14 5.58
C SER A 13 9.16 4.52 5.15
N ARG A 14 8.38 5.59 5.41
CA ARG A 14 8.77 6.97 5.05
C ARG A 14 7.91 8.04 5.73
N LYS A 15 8.50 9.23 5.92
CA LYS A 15 7.83 10.50 6.18
C LYS A 15 8.02 11.42 4.97
N ASP A 16 6.94 11.95 4.39
CA ASP A 16 7.04 12.97 3.35
C ASP A 16 7.12 14.40 3.92
N SER A 17 7.33 15.40 3.05
CA SER A 17 7.39 16.82 3.43
C SER A 17 6.07 17.38 3.99
N PHE A 18 4.98 16.61 3.93
CA PHE A 18 3.67 16.93 4.49
C PHE A 18 3.42 16.24 5.85
N GLY A 19 4.39 15.44 6.31
CA GLY A 19 4.33 14.71 7.56
C GLY A 19 3.46 13.45 7.49
N THR A 20 3.10 12.97 6.30
CA THR A 20 2.37 11.71 6.14
C THR A 20 3.26 10.53 6.51
N TYR A 21 2.71 9.57 7.25
CA TYR A 21 3.40 8.35 7.65
C TYR A 21 2.88 7.17 6.85
N TYR A 22 3.79 6.40 6.26
CA TYR A 22 3.45 5.19 5.52
C TYR A 22 3.91 3.97 6.28
N PHE A 23 3.01 3.02 6.46
CA PHE A 23 3.24 1.74 7.09
C PHE A 23 2.90 0.63 6.11
N ASP A 24 3.75 -0.39 6.02
CA ASP A 24 3.49 -1.61 5.24
C ASP A 24 3.44 -2.83 6.17
N GLN A 25 2.44 -3.71 6.03
CA GLN A 25 2.31 -4.96 6.80
C GLN A 25 2.01 -6.20 5.99
N ASN A 26 1.30 -6.10 4.87
CA ASN A 26 0.56 -7.26 4.39
C ASN A 26 0.95 -7.59 2.97
N PHE A 27 1.94 -8.48 2.87
CA PHE A 27 2.39 -9.09 1.64
C PHE A 27 1.73 -10.46 1.47
N LEU A 28 1.01 -10.64 0.38
CA LEU A 28 0.48 -11.94 -0.03
C LEU A 28 1.03 -12.30 -1.41
N ILE A 29 1.84 -13.35 -1.50
CA ILE A 29 2.22 -13.89 -2.80
C ILE A 29 0.98 -14.52 -3.43
N LEU A 30 0.56 -13.98 -4.57
CA LEU A 30 -0.54 -14.55 -5.35
C LEU A 30 -0.02 -15.67 -6.24
N ASP A 31 1.13 -15.45 -6.89
CA ASP A 31 1.85 -16.44 -7.69
C ASP A 31 3.33 -16.04 -7.90
N GLN A 32 4.05 -16.79 -8.75
CA GLN A 32 5.48 -16.54 -9.04
C GLN A 32 5.77 -15.16 -9.62
N LYS A 33 4.78 -14.43 -10.14
CA LYS A 33 4.95 -13.12 -10.78
C LYS A 33 4.28 -11.99 -10.02
N ARG A 34 3.33 -12.29 -9.14
CA ARG A 34 2.48 -11.27 -8.50
C ARG A 34 2.48 -11.34 -6.99
N VAL A 35 2.54 -10.17 -6.35
CA VAL A 35 2.44 -10.00 -4.90
C VAL A 35 1.40 -8.92 -4.60
N SER A 36 0.45 -9.23 -3.72
CA SER A 36 -0.45 -8.24 -3.16
C SER A 36 0.21 -7.57 -1.97
N VAL A 37 0.14 -6.25 -1.88
CA VAL A 37 0.73 -5.43 -0.83
C VAL A 37 -0.34 -4.53 -0.25
N SER A 38 -0.45 -4.48 1.07
CA SER A 38 -1.34 -3.56 1.77
C SER A 38 -0.52 -2.49 2.49
N ILE A 39 -0.69 -1.24 2.10
CA ILE A 39 -0.05 -0.07 2.70
C ILE A 39 -1.08 0.71 3.53
N LYS A 40 -0.81 0.88 4.82
CA LYS A 40 -1.55 1.77 5.70
C LYS A 40 -0.88 3.14 5.72
N THR A 41 -1.60 4.19 5.34
CA THR A 41 -1.12 5.56 5.37
C THR A 41 -1.82 6.31 6.51
N VAL A 42 -1.06 6.84 7.46
CA VAL A 42 -1.56 7.67 8.57
C VAL A 42 -1.28 9.13 8.25
N PHE A 43 -2.30 9.97 8.32
CA PHE A 43 -2.24 11.34 7.82
C PHE A 43 -2.08 12.37 8.95
N THR A 44 -1.32 13.44 8.66
CA THR A 44 -1.44 14.70 9.41
C THR A 44 -2.68 15.45 8.94
N GLU A 45 -3.13 16.45 9.71
CA GLU A 45 -4.22 17.37 9.28
C GLU A 45 -3.99 17.99 7.88
N LYS A 46 -2.73 18.28 7.55
CA LYS A 46 -2.37 18.77 6.20
C LYS A 46 -2.49 17.67 5.15
N GLY A 47 -1.99 16.47 5.44
CA GLY A 47 -2.07 15.30 4.55
C GLY A 47 -3.51 14.86 4.25
N LYS A 48 -4.41 14.94 5.24
CA LYS A 48 -5.85 14.62 5.07
C LYS A 48 -6.49 15.47 3.99
N LYS A 49 -6.27 16.79 4.03
CA LYS A 49 -6.83 17.74 3.06
C LYS A 49 -6.32 17.49 1.65
N GLU A 50 -5.01 17.31 1.49
CA GLU A 50 -4.41 16.99 0.19
C GLU A 50 -4.94 15.67 -0.37
N ARG A 51 -5.03 14.62 0.47
CA ARG A 51 -5.51 13.30 0.04
C ARG A 51 -6.95 13.32 -0.49
N LEU A 52 -7.82 14.02 0.23
CA LEU A 52 -9.25 14.07 -0.10
C LEU A 52 -9.56 14.95 -1.31
N ASN A 53 -8.70 15.92 -1.65
CA ASN A 53 -8.85 16.72 -2.87
C ASN A 53 -8.80 15.90 -4.16
N PHE A 54 -8.20 14.70 -4.13
CA PHE A 54 -8.22 13.77 -5.27
C PHE A 54 -9.53 12.98 -5.39
N MET A 55 -10.41 13.06 -4.40
CA MET A 55 -11.75 12.47 -4.47
C MET A 55 -12.69 13.49 -5.10
N ASN A 56 -13.42 13.08 -6.14
CA ASN A 56 -14.39 13.94 -6.83
C ASN A 56 -15.69 14.05 -6.00
N ILE A 57 -15.61 14.76 -4.87
CA ILE A 57 -16.70 14.93 -3.88
C ILE A 57 -16.99 16.41 -3.62
N SER A 58 -18.17 16.70 -3.05
CA SER A 58 -18.55 18.09 -2.75
C SER A 58 -17.63 18.71 -1.66
N PRO A 59 -17.36 20.03 -1.69
CA PRO A 59 -16.49 20.68 -0.71
C PRO A 59 -16.93 20.52 0.76
N LEU A 60 -18.24 20.44 0.99
CA LEU A 60 -18.80 20.24 2.33
C LEU A 60 -18.50 18.83 2.86
N GLU A 61 -18.68 17.81 2.01
CA GLU A 61 -18.36 16.42 2.35
C GLU A 61 -16.86 16.22 2.51
N LEU A 62 -16.04 16.89 1.70
CA LEU A 62 -14.58 16.87 1.81
C LEU A 62 -14.14 17.38 3.18
N THR A 63 -14.70 18.48 3.64
CA THR A 63 -14.38 19.04 4.97
C THR A 63 -14.76 18.07 6.08
N ARG A 64 -15.98 17.50 6.02
CA ARG A 64 -16.46 16.53 7.00
C ARG A 64 -15.59 15.26 7.05
N LEU A 65 -15.17 14.75 5.90
CA LEU A 65 -14.30 13.58 5.82
C LEU A 65 -12.89 13.89 6.32
N ALA A 66 -12.36 15.09 6.04
CA ALA A 66 -11.04 15.50 6.51
C ALA A 66 -10.95 15.51 8.04
N ASP A 67 -12.00 15.94 8.73
CA ASP A 67 -12.02 15.97 10.20
C ASP A 67 -12.06 14.56 10.82
N LEU A 68 -12.60 13.58 10.10
CA LEU A 68 -12.83 12.22 10.60
C LEU A 68 -11.75 11.23 10.18
N LEU A 69 -11.11 11.44 9.02
CA LEU A 69 -10.11 10.54 8.46
C LEU A 69 -8.90 10.44 9.38
N ASP A 70 -8.52 9.23 9.75
CA ASP A 70 -7.32 8.96 10.57
C ASP A 70 -6.23 8.27 9.75
N TYR A 71 -6.61 7.24 9.00
CA TYR A 71 -5.72 6.51 8.10
C TYR A 71 -6.47 5.95 6.90
N GLU A 72 -5.73 5.58 5.86
CA GLU A 72 -6.25 4.75 4.77
C GLU A 72 -5.46 3.45 4.66
N ILE A 73 -6.08 2.45 4.06
CA ILE A 73 -5.39 1.24 3.62
C ILE A 73 -5.56 1.15 2.10
N ASN A 74 -4.43 1.09 1.40
CA ASN A 74 -4.35 0.83 -0.03
C ASN A 74 -3.87 -0.60 -0.25
N ILE A 75 -4.56 -1.34 -1.11
CA ILE A 75 -4.12 -2.65 -1.56
C ILE A 75 -3.62 -2.48 -2.99
N PHE A 76 -2.40 -2.97 -3.23
CA PHE A 76 -1.75 -3.02 -4.53
C PHE A 76 -1.52 -4.47 -4.93
N ILE A 77 -1.44 -4.75 -6.22
CA ILE A 77 -0.86 -5.99 -6.75
C ILE A 77 0.31 -5.59 -7.61
N LEU A 78 1.51 -5.98 -7.22
CA LEU A 78 2.74 -5.73 -7.95
C LEU A 78 2.99 -6.89 -8.92
N GLU A 79 3.14 -6.58 -10.21
CA GLU A 79 3.59 -7.51 -11.24
C GLU A 79 5.12 -7.43 -11.35
N CYS A 80 5.81 -8.30 -10.64
CA CYS A 80 7.25 -8.20 -10.40
C CYS A 80 8.09 -8.25 -11.68
N ASP A 81 7.67 -9.03 -12.67
CA ASP A 81 8.39 -9.18 -13.94
C ASP A 81 8.18 -7.99 -14.88
N GLN A 82 7.04 -7.31 -14.75
CA GLN A 82 6.61 -6.27 -15.68
C GLN A 82 6.81 -4.86 -15.14
N HIS A 83 7.22 -4.71 -13.88
CA HIS A 83 7.38 -3.42 -13.23
C HIS A 83 6.08 -2.58 -13.23
N MET A 84 4.94 -3.27 -13.14
CA MET A 84 3.61 -2.67 -13.13
C MET A 84 2.92 -2.95 -11.80
N PHE A 85 1.92 -2.13 -11.48
CA PHE A 85 1.02 -2.44 -10.38
C PHE A 85 -0.44 -2.23 -10.76
N THR A 86 -1.30 -2.96 -10.06
CA THR A 86 -2.74 -2.67 -10.06
C THR A 86 -3.11 -2.14 -8.69
N HIS A 87 -4.00 -1.16 -8.65
CA HIS A 87 -4.61 -0.70 -7.42
C HIS A 87 -6.04 -1.27 -7.35
N PRO A 88 -6.21 -2.50 -6.82
CA PRO A 88 -7.53 -3.12 -6.73
C PRO A 88 -8.49 -2.35 -5.83
N GLU A 89 -7.99 -1.75 -4.73
CA GLU A 89 -8.85 -1.27 -3.66
C GLU A 89 -8.13 -0.31 -2.71
N PHE A 90 -8.83 0.74 -2.27
CA PHE A 90 -8.50 1.42 -1.02
C PHE A 90 -9.72 1.83 -0.22
N ALA A 91 -9.51 1.95 1.08
CA ALA A 91 -10.52 2.41 2.03
C ALA A 91 -9.93 3.38 3.04
N GLY A 92 -10.67 4.44 3.36
CA GLY A 92 -10.37 5.39 4.43
C GLY A 92 -11.13 5.03 5.69
N TYR A 93 -10.49 5.21 6.84
CA TYR A 93 -11.00 4.83 8.15
C TYR A 93 -10.95 6.01 9.14
N ASP A 94 -11.88 6.02 10.09
CA ASP A 94 -11.77 6.88 11.27
C ASP A 94 -10.86 6.25 12.35
N LYS A 95 -10.61 7.01 13.41
CA LYS A 95 -9.80 6.58 14.57
C LYS A 95 -10.34 5.33 15.28
N ASP A 96 -11.63 5.05 15.13
CA ASP A 96 -12.32 3.93 15.77
C ASP A 96 -12.36 2.70 14.85
N GLY A 97 -11.81 2.81 13.63
CA GLY A 97 -11.71 1.75 12.63
C GLY A 97 -12.97 1.59 11.77
N ASN A 98 -13.90 2.54 11.80
CA ASN A 98 -15.06 2.52 10.91
C ASN A 98 -14.67 2.99 9.51
N ILE A 99 -15.22 2.34 8.48
CA ILE A 99 -14.99 2.72 7.09
C ILE A 99 -15.73 4.04 6.80
N LEU A 100 -14.98 5.05 6.38
CA LEU A 100 -15.52 6.35 5.95
C LEU A 100 -15.81 6.36 4.45
N TYR A 101 -14.96 5.73 3.66
CA TYR A 101 -15.13 5.57 2.22
C TYR A 101 -14.38 4.34 1.71
N HIS A 102 -14.85 3.81 0.59
CA HIS A 102 -14.29 2.65 -0.10
C HIS A 102 -14.31 2.91 -1.60
N MET A 103 -13.19 2.66 -2.27
CA MET A 103 -13.08 2.80 -3.72
C MET A 103 -12.28 1.63 -4.31
N SER A 104 -12.83 1.05 -5.38
CA SER A 104 -12.14 0.10 -6.25
C SER A 104 -11.85 0.79 -7.57
N ASN A 105 -10.60 0.75 -8.09
CA ASN A 105 -10.27 0.58 -9.53
C ASN A 105 -8.87 1.07 -9.97
N ASN A 106 -8.45 0.43 -11.09
CA ASN A 106 -7.53 0.79 -12.17
C ASN A 106 -6.01 0.48 -12.05
N PHE A 107 -5.45 0.24 -13.24
CA PHE A 107 -4.05 -0.14 -13.51
C PHE A 107 -3.18 1.10 -13.66
N TYR A 108 -2.00 1.10 -13.04
CA TYR A 108 -1.06 2.21 -13.10
C TYR A 108 0.40 1.72 -13.21
N PRO A 109 1.27 2.40 -13.98
CA PRO A 109 2.69 2.09 -14.00
C PRO A 109 3.35 2.45 -12.65
N ILE A 110 4.35 1.67 -12.19
CA ILE A 110 5.14 2.02 -10.99
C ILE A 110 6.06 3.20 -11.34
N GLU A 111 5.90 4.32 -10.63
CA GLU A 111 6.79 5.48 -10.79
C GLU A 111 8.15 5.25 -10.12
N ARG A 112 9.23 5.72 -10.74
CA ARG A 112 10.58 5.68 -10.17
C ARG A 112 10.68 6.56 -8.92
N GLY A 113 11.29 6.03 -7.87
CA GLY A 113 11.42 6.62 -6.55
C GLY A 113 10.14 6.57 -5.69
N SER A 114 9.11 5.88 -6.18
CA SER A 114 7.89 5.65 -5.41
C SER A 114 8.09 4.55 -4.37
N ILE A 115 7.27 4.59 -3.32
CA ILE A 115 7.23 3.54 -2.30
C ILE A 115 6.97 2.14 -2.90
N LEU A 116 6.24 2.07 -4.02
CA LEU A 116 5.94 0.81 -4.71
C LEU A 116 7.18 0.21 -5.39
N GLU A 117 8.12 1.04 -5.86
CA GLU A 117 9.42 0.59 -6.38
C GLU A 117 10.28 0.04 -5.24
N ASP A 118 10.39 0.77 -4.11
CA ASP A 118 11.14 0.32 -2.93
C ASP A 118 10.61 -1.02 -2.38
N ILE A 119 9.28 -1.19 -2.38
CA ILE A 119 8.63 -2.43 -1.98
C ILE A 119 8.92 -3.55 -2.98
N LEU A 120 8.83 -3.26 -4.27
CA LEU A 120 9.11 -4.24 -5.31
C LEU A 120 10.55 -4.78 -5.20
N ASP A 121 11.52 -3.90 -4.97
CA ASP A 121 12.92 -4.26 -4.77
C ASP A 121 13.12 -5.15 -3.54
N LYS A 122 12.45 -4.84 -2.41
CA LYS A 122 12.48 -5.68 -1.21
C LYS A 122 11.92 -7.07 -1.47
N VAL A 123 10.76 -7.15 -2.15
CA VAL A 123 10.12 -8.42 -2.53
C VAL A 123 11.02 -9.24 -3.44
N GLN A 124 11.67 -8.61 -4.43
CA GLN A 124 12.63 -9.29 -5.32
C GLN A 124 13.84 -9.81 -4.54
N GLY A 125 14.40 -9.00 -3.63
CA GLY A 125 15.52 -9.40 -2.77
C GLY A 125 15.22 -10.63 -1.91
N GLU A 126 14.05 -10.70 -1.29
CA GLU A 126 13.63 -11.87 -0.49
C GLU A 126 13.33 -13.11 -1.35
N ARG A 127 12.80 -12.93 -2.57
CA ARG A 127 12.61 -14.03 -3.54
C ARG A 127 13.93 -14.63 -4.00
N ASP A 128 14.95 -13.81 -4.19
CA ASP A 128 16.26 -14.30 -4.64
C ASP A 128 17.03 -15.02 -3.52
N LYS A 129 16.85 -14.60 -2.26
CA LYS A 129 17.36 -15.34 -1.09
C LYS A 129 16.73 -16.73 -0.99
N THR A 130 15.41 -16.81 -1.08
CA THR A 130 14.69 -18.10 -0.99
C THR A 130 15.01 -19.06 -2.15
N LYS A 131 15.39 -18.56 -3.34
CA LYS A 131 15.91 -19.41 -4.43
C LYS A 131 17.30 -19.98 -4.13
N LYS A 132 18.21 -19.18 -3.56
CA LYS A 132 19.57 -19.64 -3.19
C LYS A 132 19.55 -20.64 -2.05
N ASP A 133 18.67 -20.46 -1.08
CA ASP A 133 18.51 -21.41 0.03
C ASP A 133 18.02 -22.78 -0.47
N LYS A 134 17.15 -22.81 -1.50
CA LYS A 134 16.75 -24.05 -2.17
C LYS A 134 17.86 -24.71 -3.00
N GLN A 135 18.86 -23.96 -3.46
CA GLN A 135 20.01 -24.52 -4.18
C GLN A 135 21.06 -25.13 -3.25
N HIS A 136 21.20 -24.63 -2.03
CA HIS A 136 22.14 -25.18 -1.03
C HIS A 136 21.63 -26.43 -0.30
N LEU A 137 20.35 -26.77 -0.45
CA LEU A 137 19.70 -27.94 0.15
C LEU A 137 19.65 -29.17 -0.78
N ASN A 138 20.30 -29.13 -1.95
CA ASN A 138 20.43 -30.26 -2.89
C ASN A 138 21.86 -30.75 -3.00
#